data_AF-A0A653XWX6-F1
#
_entry.id   AF-A0A653XWX6-F1
#
_cell.length_a   1.000
_cell.length_b   1.000
_cell.length_c   1.000
_cell.angle_alpha   90.00
_cell.angle_beta   90.00
_cell.angle_gamma   90.00
#
_symmetry.space_group_name_H-M   'P 1'
#
loop_
_entity.id
_entity.type
_entity.pdbx_description
1 polymer ?
#
loop_
_entity_poly.entity_id
_entity_poly.type
_entity_poly.pdbx_seq_one_letter_code
_entity_poly.pdbx_strand_id
1 'polypeptide(L)'
;MTELDLTIINSIQLFARAIYQNNLNKRVIELFTQLESVILSDSNEPILNCLTKYISKLVTKNIEERKFIILLLKEMYGIRSSYVHHAKQREINIQSLGKFQYYIHNLITILIELSTSHTTKDTILKEIDDAILAAY
;
A
#
# COMPACT_ATOMS: atom_id res chain seq x y z
N MET A 1 -1.94 -20.79 11.37
CA MET A 1 -1.52 -19.81 10.37
C MET A 1 -2.76 -19.36 9.63
N THR A 2 -3.13 -18.10 9.79
CA THR A 2 -4.35 -17.48 9.27
C THR A 2 -4.18 -17.04 7.81
N GLU A 3 -5.26 -16.61 7.17
CA GLU A 3 -5.20 -15.98 5.84
C GLU A 3 -4.37 -14.69 5.88
N LEU A 4 -4.52 -13.91 6.95
CA LEU A 4 -3.74 -12.69 7.15
C LEU A 4 -2.25 -13.00 7.31
N ASP A 5 -1.88 -14.04 8.07
CA ASP A 5 -0.47 -14.47 8.21
C ASP A 5 0.16 -14.79 6.84
N LEU A 6 -0.56 -15.53 5.99
CA LEU A 6 -0.13 -15.85 4.63
C LEU A 6 0.03 -14.60 3.77
N THR A 7 -0.93 -13.67 3.88
CA THR A 7 -0.90 -12.38 3.17
C THR A 7 0.32 -11.55 3.58
N ILE A 8 0.64 -11.51 4.88
CA ILE A 8 1.80 -10.81 5.42
C ILE A 8 3.10 -11.44 4.93
N ILE A 9 3.23 -12.77 4.99
CA ILE A 9 4.42 -13.48 4.49
C ILE A 9 4.65 -13.19 3.01
N ASN A 10 3.60 -13.29 2.19
CA ASN A 10 3.68 -12.96 0.76
C ASN A 10 4.06 -11.49 0.54
N SER A 11 3.49 -10.58 1.32
CA SER A 11 3.81 -9.15 1.27
C SER A 11 5.29 -8.87 1.58
N ILE A 12 5.87 -9.53 2.60
CA ILE A 12 7.29 -9.42 2.94
C ILE A 12 8.17 -9.90 1.77
N GLN A 13 7.82 -11.03 1.16
CA GLN A 13 8.57 -11.58 0.02
C GLN A 13 8.51 -10.65 -1.20
N LEU A 14 7.32 -10.14 -1.54
CA LEU A 14 7.15 -9.21 -2.66
C LEU A 14 7.87 -7.88 -2.41
N PHE A 15 7.80 -7.36 -1.18
CA PHE A 15 8.53 -6.15 -0.80
C PHE A 15 10.04 -6.36 -0.96
N ALA A 16 10.59 -7.44 -0.41
CA ALA A 16 12.01 -7.76 -0.54
C ALA A 16 12.43 -7.84 -2.01
N ARG A 17 11.65 -8.54 -2.86
CA ARG A 17 11.91 -8.63 -4.31
C ARG A 17 11.94 -7.25 -4.96
N ALA A 18 10.99 -6.38 -4.63
CA ALA A 18 10.92 -5.04 -5.17
C ALA A 18 12.16 -4.20 -4.78
N ILE A 19 12.68 -4.32 -3.56
CA ILE A 19 13.89 -3.58 -3.13
C ILE A 19 15.10 -3.93 -4.01
N TYR A 20 15.25 -5.19 -4.41
CA TYR A 20 16.34 -5.64 -5.29
C TYR A 20 16.17 -5.23 -6.77
N GLN A 21 15.03 -4.66 -7.16
CA GLN A 21 14.79 -4.24 -8.53
C GLN A 21 15.57 -2.96 -8.87
N ASN A 22 16.56 -3.05 -9.75
CA ASN A 22 17.41 -1.91 -10.15
C ASN A 22 16.67 -0.86 -10.99
N ASN A 23 15.67 -1.26 -11.78
CA ASN A 23 14.86 -0.30 -12.53
C ASN A 23 13.80 0.31 -11.59
N LEU A 24 13.95 1.60 -11.28
CA LEU A 24 13.08 2.28 -10.31
C LEU A 24 11.59 2.28 -10.73
N ASN A 25 11.28 2.36 -12.02
CA ASN A 25 9.88 2.29 -12.49
C ASN A 25 9.31 0.87 -12.29
N LYS A 26 10.09 -0.17 -12.60
CA LYS A 26 9.70 -1.56 -12.30
C LYS A 26 9.56 -1.80 -10.80
N ARG A 27 10.45 -1.19 -9.99
CA ARG A 27 10.37 -1.25 -8.53
C ARG A 27 9.04 -0.70 -8.03
N VAL A 28 8.61 0.46 -8.52
CA VAL A 28 7.31 1.04 -8.18
C VAL A 28 6.17 0.09 -8.54
N ILE A 29 6.20 -0.57 -9.70
CA ILE A 29 5.18 -1.55 -10.09
C ILE A 29 5.12 -2.71 -9.11
N GLU A 30 6.28 -3.31 -8.77
CA GLU A 30 6.34 -4.43 -7.84
C GLU A 30 5.86 -4.05 -6.43
N LEU A 31 6.18 -2.83 -5.97
CA LEU A 31 5.64 -2.28 -4.72
C LEU A 31 4.11 -2.14 -4.76
N PHE A 32 3.55 -1.69 -5.88
CA PHE A 32 2.08 -1.65 -6.03
C PHE A 32 1.46 -3.03 -6.08
N THR A 33 2.08 -4.02 -6.73
CA THR A 33 1.59 -5.41 -6.70
C THR A 33 1.48 -5.93 -5.27
N GLN A 34 2.45 -5.62 -4.42
CA GLN A 34 2.41 -5.95 -3.00
C GLN A 34 1.25 -5.23 -2.28
N LEU A 35 1.12 -3.90 -2.45
CA LEU A 35 0.03 -3.14 -1.84
C LEU A 35 -1.35 -3.63 -2.27
N GLU A 36 -1.52 -3.95 -3.54
CA GLU A 36 -2.77 -4.47 -4.11
C GLU A 36 -3.14 -5.82 -3.47
N SER A 37 -2.18 -6.73 -3.27
CA SER A 37 -2.45 -8.03 -2.62
C SER A 37 -2.96 -7.89 -1.18
N VAL A 38 -2.49 -6.86 -0.48
CA VAL A 38 -2.77 -6.62 0.94
C VAL A 38 -4.07 -5.84 1.14
N ILE A 39 -4.36 -4.88 0.27
CA ILE A 39 -5.42 -3.88 0.50
C ILE A 39 -6.66 -4.11 -0.36
N LEU A 40 -6.56 -4.71 -1.55
CA LEU A 40 -7.73 -4.89 -2.40
C LEU A 40 -8.51 -6.15 -1.99
N SER A 41 -9.80 -5.97 -1.75
CA SER A 41 -10.77 -7.02 -1.43
C SER A 41 -11.81 -7.22 -2.55
N ASP A 42 -12.16 -6.17 -3.29
CA ASP A 42 -13.02 -6.21 -4.49
C ASP A 42 -12.25 -5.72 -5.73
N SER A 43 -12.39 -6.44 -6.85
CA SER A 43 -11.81 -6.10 -8.16
C SER A 43 -12.46 -4.91 -8.85
N ASN A 44 -13.62 -4.43 -8.40
CA ASN A 44 -14.38 -3.38 -9.08
C ASN A 44 -14.04 -1.95 -8.62
N GLU A 45 -13.40 -1.78 -7.46
CA GLU A 45 -13.05 -0.44 -6.98
C GLU A 45 -11.75 0.09 -7.64
N PRO A 46 -11.67 1.41 -7.93
CA PRO A 46 -10.44 2.00 -8.44
C PRO A 46 -9.27 1.81 -7.46
N ILE A 47 -8.23 1.10 -7.89
CA ILE A 47 -7.05 0.74 -7.08
C ILE A 47 -6.54 1.92 -6.24
N LEU A 48 -6.33 3.08 -6.87
CA LEU A 48 -5.81 4.26 -6.19
C LEU A 48 -6.72 4.75 -5.05
N ASN A 49 -8.04 4.65 -5.21
CA ASN A 49 -8.99 5.06 -4.18
C ASN A 49 -8.89 4.13 -2.95
N CYS A 50 -8.86 2.81 -3.17
CA CYS A 50 -8.68 1.85 -2.08
C CYS A 50 -7.37 2.09 -1.33
N LEU A 51 -6.26 2.19 -2.07
CA LEU A 51 -4.93 2.37 -1.46
C LEU A 51 -4.84 3.67 -0.66
N THR A 52 -5.34 4.77 -1.20
CA THR A 52 -5.32 6.06 -0.49
C THR A 52 -6.24 6.07 0.73
N LYS A 53 -7.41 5.42 0.66
CA LYS A 53 -8.35 5.28 1.78
C LYS A 53 -7.74 4.49 2.92
N TYR A 54 -7.32 3.25 2.66
CA TYR A 54 -6.94 2.31 3.72
C TYR A 54 -5.53 2.57 4.26
N ILE A 55 -4.52 2.73 3.40
CA ILE A 55 -3.12 2.88 3.85
C ILE A 55 -2.95 4.14 4.70
N SER A 56 -3.56 5.26 4.28
CA SER A 56 -3.41 6.53 4.98
C SER A 56 -4.09 6.55 6.36
N LYS A 57 -5.05 5.64 6.60
CA LYS A 57 -5.71 5.43 7.90
C LYS A 57 -4.97 4.42 8.77
N LEU A 58 -4.44 3.35 8.17
CA LEU A 58 -3.64 2.34 8.87
C LEU A 58 -2.33 2.92 9.39
N VAL A 59 -1.59 3.62 8.53
CA VAL A 59 -0.21 4.00 8.80
C VAL A 59 -0.09 5.17 9.78
N THR A 60 -1.09 6.04 9.86
CA THR A 60 -1.02 7.22 10.74
C THR A 60 -2.37 7.76 11.21
N LYS A 61 -2.36 8.26 12.45
CA LYS A 61 -3.46 9.05 13.03
C LYS A 61 -3.29 10.55 12.77
N ASN A 62 -2.09 11.01 12.39
CA ASN A 62 -1.80 12.43 12.14
C ASN A 62 -2.38 12.87 10.78
N ILE A 63 -3.10 14.00 10.77
CA ILE A 63 -3.79 14.49 9.58
C ILE A 63 -2.83 14.98 8.49
N GLU A 64 -1.76 15.68 8.86
CA GLU A 64 -0.78 16.20 7.89
C GLU A 64 0.03 15.06 7.28
N GLU A 65 0.42 14.08 8.09
CA GLU A 65 1.06 12.86 7.58
C GLU A 65 0.12 12.07 6.67
N ARG A 66 -1.17 11.97 7.02
CA ARG A 66 -2.18 11.33 6.17
C ARG A 66 -2.26 11.99 4.80
N LYS A 67 -2.31 13.33 4.76
CA LYS A 67 -2.30 14.09 3.50
C LYS A 67 -1.04 13.81 2.69
N PHE A 68 0.12 13.76 3.36
CA PHE A 68 1.39 13.44 2.71
C PHE A 68 1.39 12.03 2.08
N ILE A 69 0.97 11.01 2.81
CA ILE A 69 0.87 9.63 2.32
C ILE A 69 -0.05 9.55 1.09
N ILE A 70 -1.19 10.22 1.12
CA ILE A 70 -2.13 10.26 -0.01
C ILE A 70 -1.47 10.89 -1.25
N LEU A 71 -0.76 12.01 -1.09
CA LEU A 71 -0.06 12.66 -2.21
C LEU A 71 1.04 11.76 -2.78
N LEU A 72 1.82 11.12 -1.91
CA LEU A 72 2.88 10.21 -2.30
C LEU A 72 2.34 8.98 -3.06
N LEU A 73 1.23 8.40 -2.59
CA LEU A 73 0.56 7.30 -3.28
C LEU A 73 0.10 7.71 -4.68
N LYS A 74 -0.47 8.91 -4.82
CA LYS A 74 -0.90 9.45 -6.13
C LYS A 74 0.29 9.68 -7.07
N GLU A 75 1.39 10.23 -6.57
CA GLU A 75 2.63 10.44 -7.33
C GLU A 75 3.17 9.10 -7.88
N MET A 76 3.37 8.12 -6.99
CA MET A 76 3.90 6.81 -7.37
C MET A 76 2.93 6.04 -8.28
N TYR A 77 1.62 6.18 -8.07
CA TYR A 77 0.62 5.56 -8.93
C TYR A 77 0.67 6.15 -10.36
N GLY A 78 0.92 7.46 -10.50
CA GLY A 78 1.13 8.08 -11.80
C GLY A 78 2.33 7.49 -12.55
N ILE A 79 3.40 7.13 -11.83
CA ILE A 79 4.58 6.47 -12.38
C ILE A 79 4.25 5.04 -12.83
N ARG A 80 3.59 4.25 -11.96
CA ARG A 80 3.08 2.90 -12.31
C ARG A 80 2.19 2.94 -13.55
N SER A 81 1.18 3.82 -13.55
CA SER A 81 0.20 3.93 -14.62
C SER A 81 0.86 4.29 -15.96
N SER A 82 1.80 5.26 -15.96
CA SER A 82 2.59 5.64 -17.13
C SER A 82 3.38 4.47 -17.71
N TYR A 83 4.02 3.68 -16.85
CA TYR A 83 4.80 2.53 -17.30
C TYR A 83 3.90 1.40 -17.81
N VAL A 84 2.85 1.03 -17.08
CA VAL A 84 1.98 -0.10 -17.41
C VAL A 84 1.14 0.16 -18.66
N HIS A 85 0.53 1.34 -18.79
CA HIS A 85 -0.40 1.61 -19.88
C HIS A 85 0.26 2.24 -21.12
N HIS A 86 1.42 2.87 -20.95
CA HIS A 86 2.07 3.60 -22.05
C HIS A 86 3.53 3.19 -22.29
N ALA A 87 4.06 2.22 -21.54
CA ALA A 87 5.48 1.84 -21.57
C ALA A 87 6.43 3.04 -21.38
N LYS A 88 5.96 4.11 -20.72
CA LYS A 88 6.70 5.36 -20.52
C LYS A 88 7.34 5.37 -19.14
N GLN A 89 8.67 5.36 -19.11
CA GLN A 89 9.43 5.62 -17.89
C GLN A 89 9.30 7.08 -17.48
N ARG A 90 9.14 7.32 -16.19
CA ARG A 90 9.26 8.65 -15.60
C ARG A 90 10.50 8.73 -14.73
N GLU A 91 11.06 9.92 -14.62
CA GLU A 91 12.07 10.21 -13.61
C GLU A 91 11.43 10.03 -12.23
N ILE A 92 12.19 9.45 -11.30
CA ILE A 92 11.72 9.16 -9.95
C ILE A 92 12.64 9.87 -8.97
N ASN A 93 12.05 10.72 -8.14
CA ASN A 93 12.76 11.31 -7.01
C ASN A 93 13.08 10.21 -5.99
N ILE A 94 14.37 9.99 -5.73
CA ILE A 94 14.86 8.92 -4.84
C ILE A 94 14.35 9.11 -3.40
N GLN A 95 14.20 10.35 -2.94
CA GLN A 95 13.68 10.64 -1.60
C GLN A 95 12.18 10.29 -1.50
N SER A 96 11.39 10.62 -2.53
CA SER A 96 9.97 10.22 -2.59
C SER A 96 9.85 8.69 -2.60
N LEU A 97 10.64 8.00 -3.43
CA LEU A 97 10.66 6.54 -3.47
C LEU A 97 11.07 5.91 -2.13
N GLY A 98 12.10 6.47 -1.47
CA GLY A 98 12.53 6.01 -0.15
C GLY A 98 11.43 6.15 0.91
N LYS A 99 10.71 7.29 0.91
CA LYS A 99 9.54 7.47 1.80
C LYS A 99 8.42 6.51 1.47
N PHE A 100 8.19 6.22 0.20
CA PHE A 100 7.16 5.28 -0.22
C PHE A 100 7.47 3.86 0.27
N GLN A 101 8.71 3.42 0.10
CA GLN A 101 9.20 2.14 0.62
C GLN A 101 9.10 2.07 2.15
N TYR A 102 9.44 3.17 2.85
CA TYR A 102 9.31 3.27 4.29
C TYR A 102 7.86 3.07 4.77
N TYR A 103 6.89 3.72 4.13
CA TYR A 103 5.48 3.55 4.50
C TYR A 103 4.93 2.16 4.19
N ILE A 104 5.41 1.52 3.13
CA ILE A 104 5.08 0.11 2.86
C ILE A 104 5.64 -0.80 3.95
N HIS A 105 6.89 -0.58 4.37
CA HIS A 105 7.49 -1.32 5.48
C HIS A 105 6.68 -1.11 6.77
N ASN A 106 6.31 0.13 7.11
CA ASN A 106 5.47 0.41 8.27
C ASN A 106 4.10 -0.27 8.19
N LEU A 107 3.47 -0.29 7.01
CA LEU A 107 2.22 -1.01 6.79
C LEU A 107 2.38 -2.49 7.11
N ILE A 108 3.47 -3.13 6.66
CA ILE A 108 3.76 -4.55 6.97
C ILE A 108 3.89 -4.75 8.49
N THR A 109 4.59 -3.87 9.20
CA THR A 109 4.71 -3.93 10.66
C THR A 109 3.37 -3.82 11.36
N ILE A 110 2.51 -2.89 10.92
CA ILE A 110 1.16 -2.71 11.46
C ILE A 110 0.30 -3.95 11.22
N LEU A 111 0.41 -4.59 10.06
CA LEU A 111 -0.35 -5.81 9.76
C LEU A 111 0.10 -6.98 10.64
N ILE A 112 1.38 -7.09 10.98
CA ILE A 112 1.89 -8.08 11.93
C ILE A 112 1.29 -7.86 13.32
N GLU A 113 1.16 -6.60 13.75
CA GLU A 113 0.50 -6.29 15.03
C GLU A 113 -0.99 -6.65 14.98
N LEU A 114 -1.68 -6.28 13.91
CA LEU A 114 -3.09 -6.59 13.71
C LEU A 114 -3.36 -8.09 13.54
N SER A 115 -2.40 -8.90 13.09
CA SER A 115 -2.61 -10.35 13.00
C SER A 115 -2.73 -11.04 14.36
N THR A 116 -2.47 -10.34 15.46
CA THR A 116 -2.75 -10.83 16.82
C THR A 116 -4.24 -10.83 17.16
N SER A 117 -5.05 -9.99 16.50
CA SER A 117 -6.49 -9.84 16.73
C SER A 117 -7.35 -10.13 15.49
N HIS A 118 -6.75 -10.17 14.30
CA HIS A 118 -7.43 -10.39 13.03
C HIS A 118 -6.97 -11.67 12.33
N THR A 119 -7.89 -12.36 11.66
CA THR A 119 -7.59 -13.57 10.88
C THR A 119 -7.57 -13.34 9.36
N THR A 120 -8.22 -12.28 8.88
CA THR A 120 -8.28 -11.91 7.45
C THR A 120 -8.10 -10.40 7.27
N LYS A 121 -7.60 -9.98 6.11
CA LYS A 121 -7.46 -8.54 5.78
C LYS A 121 -8.80 -7.82 5.76
N ASP A 122 -9.87 -8.51 5.37
CA ASP A 122 -11.21 -7.89 5.23
C ASP A 122 -11.76 -7.40 6.57
N THR A 123 -11.44 -8.09 7.68
CA THR A 123 -11.84 -7.63 9.01
C THR A 123 -11.20 -6.28 9.37
N ILE A 124 -9.94 -6.07 8.99
CA ILE A 124 -9.22 -4.80 9.19
C ILE A 124 -9.83 -3.70 8.32
N LEU A 125 -10.08 -3.99 7.04
CA LEU A 125 -10.65 -3.00 6.11
C LEU A 125 -12.05 -2.57 6.54
N LYS A 126 -12.86 -3.51 7.04
CA LYS A 126 -14.18 -3.23 7.58
C LYS A 126 -14.15 -2.30 8.80
N GLU A 127 -13.23 -2.51 9.74
CA GLU A 127 -13.10 -1.61 10.90
C GLU A 127 -12.76 -0.17 10.48
N ILE A 128 -11.96 0.00 9.43
CA ILE A 128 -11.67 1.33 8.88
C ILE A 128 -12.93 1.95 8.29
N ASP A 129 -13.75 1.16 7.60
CA ASP A 129 -15.00 1.63 7.00
C ASP A 129 -16.03 2.02 8.05
N ASP A 130 -16.21 1.18 9.07
CA ASP A 130 -17.09 1.47 10.20
C ASP A 130 -16.64 2.73 10.94
N ALA A 131 -15.33 2.92 11.12
CA ALA A 131 -14.77 4.14 11.73
C ALA A 131 -14.94 5.40 10.85
N ILE A 132 -14.95 5.25 9.52
CA ILE A 132 -15.25 6.34 8.59
C ILE A 132 -16.73 6.72 8.70
N LEU A 133 -17.63 5.73 8.70
CA LEU A 133 -19.07 5.95 8.80
C LEU A 133 -19.46 6.61 10.13
N ALA A 134 -18.83 6.21 11.25
CA ALA A 134 -19.10 6.78 12.56
C ALA A 134 -18.57 8.22 12.76
N ALA A 135 -17.72 8.71 11.86
CA ALA A 135 -17.19 10.08 11.89
C ALA A 135 -18.03 11.10 11.09
N TYR A 136 -19.08 10.62 10.42
CA TYR A 136 -20.12 11.45 9.77
C TYR A 136 -21.28 11.69 10.73
#